data_AF-A0A944GGL6-F1
#
_entry.id   AF-A0A944GGL6-F1
#
_cell.length_a   1.000
_cell.length_b   1.000
_cell.length_c   1.000
_cell.angle_alpha   90.00
_cell.angle_beta   90.00
_cell.angle_gamma   90.00
#
_symmetry.space_group_name_H-M   'P 1'
#
loop_
_entity.id
_entity.type
_entity.pdbx_description
1 polymer ?
#
loop_
_entity_poly.entity_id
_entity_poly.type
_entity_poly.pdbx_seq_one_letter_code
_entity_poly.pdbx_strand_id
1 'polypeptide(L)'
;MTHQETWLYKIGVKNILDNMIARGDIEPLIVVTPSFYSYGLFGDDDMKEIKEFSQVKVDSTNNFIKELRYDLIPAVEGKYSTYADGTEEENFISSRDHRALAGLSNGCRITYLGGMVENFDYFSWFGCYSASIDSQMILNALNSETFNQYSLNYMFNADGIYDFAYNSHKKMVKELLEDEKFNQDNVEYVQIAFGYHSARSWRVAFYDSLQRFFK
;
A
#
# COMPACT_ATOMS: atom_id res chain seq x y z
N MET A 1 6.70 12.32 -14.70
CA MET A 1 7.05 10.88 -14.75
C MET A 1 5.85 10.15 -14.20
N THR A 2 5.36 9.10 -14.85
CA THR A 2 4.17 8.40 -14.35
C THR A 2 4.53 7.50 -13.17
N HIS A 3 3.55 7.13 -12.36
CA HIS A 3 3.74 6.18 -11.25
C HIS A 3 4.34 4.86 -11.72
N GLN A 4 3.90 4.35 -12.87
CA GLN A 4 4.45 3.17 -13.51
C GLN A 4 5.95 3.31 -13.81
N GLU A 5 6.37 4.45 -14.38
CA GLU A 5 7.80 4.70 -14.68
C GLU A 5 8.63 4.80 -13.40
N THR A 6 8.08 5.35 -12.32
CA THR A 6 8.76 5.40 -11.02
C THR A 6 9.06 3.99 -10.52
N TRP A 7 8.09 3.10 -10.49
CA TRP A 7 8.31 1.72 -10.04
C TRP A 7 9.26 0.95 -10.98
N LEU A 8 9.02 1.00 -12.29
CA LEU A 8 9.81 0.22 -13.25
C LEU A 8 11.25 0.71 -13.37
N TYR A 9 11.50 2.02 -13.34
CA TYR A 9 12.81 2.57 -13.67
C TYR A 9 13.53 3.23 -12.50
N LYS A 10 12.86 4.04 -11.66
CA LYS A 10 13.51 4.69 -10.50
C LYS A 10 13.74 3.72 -9.34
N ILE A 11 12.73 2.93 -9.02
CA ILE A 11 12.83 1.85 -8.02
C ILE A 11 13.53 0.65 -8.65
N GLY A 12 13.28 0.38 -9.94
CA GLY A 12 13.90 -0.77 -10.62
C GLY A 12 13.34 -2.09 -10.12
N VAL A 13 12.03 -2.15 -9.83
CA VAL A 13 11.38 -3.31 -9.19
C VAL A 13 11.59 -4.61 -9.97
N LYS A 14 11.67 -4.54 -11.30
CA LYS A 14 11.91 -5.73 -12.13
C LYS A 14 13.17 -6.47 -11.69
N ASN A 15 14.29 -5.76 -11.54
CA ASN A 15 15.55 -6.39 -11.15
C ASN A 15 15.49 -6.93 -9.72
N ILE A 16 14.76 -6.27 -8.83
CA ILE A 16 14.58 -6.74 -7.44
C ILE A 16 13.81 -8.06 -7.46
N LEU A 17 12.64 -8.07 -8.09
CA LEU A 17 11.75 -9.24 -8.21
C LEU A 17 12.45 -10.42 -8.88
N ASP A 18 13.05 -10.20 -10.07
CA ASP A 18 13.73 -11.26 -10.82
C ASP A 18 14.84 -11.92 -9.98
N ASN A 19 15.62 -11.12 -9.24
CA ASN A 19 16.70 -11.64 -8.39
C ASN A 19 16.18 -12.38 -7.16
N MET A 20 15.16 -11.85 -6.48
CA MET A 20 14.60 -12.48 -5.28
C MET A 20 13.94 -13.82 -5.63
N ILE A 21 13.18 -13.87 -6.73
CA ILE A 21 12.57 -15.11 -7.23
C ILE A 21 13.66 -16.11 -7.64
N ALA A 22 14.67 -15.68 -8.41
CA ALA A 22 15.73 -16.58 -8.87
C ALA A 22 16.57 -17.19 -7.71
N ARG A 23 16.66 -16.50 -6.57
CA ARG A 23 17.36 -16.98 -5.37
C ARG A 23 16.47 -17.79 -4.42
N GLY A 24 15.14 -17.79 -4.63
CA GLY A 24 14.18 -18.39 -3.71
C GLY A 24 13.94 -17.57 -2.45
N ASP A 25 14.23 -16.26 -2.47
CA ASP A 25 13.98 -15.35 -1.35
C ASP A 25 12.47 -15.08 -1.18
N ILE A 26 11.72 -15.13 -2.28
CA ILE A 26 10.25 -15.01 -2.36
C ILE A 26 9.67 -15.97 -3.39
N GLU A 27 8.41 -16.37 -3.21
CA GLU A 27 7.65 -17.11 -4.22
C GLU A 27 7.33 -16.22 -5.44
N PRO A 28 7.18 -16.80 -6.65
CA PRO A 28 6.75 -16.05 -7.82
C PRO A 28 5.40 -15.34 -7.61
N LEU A 29 5.31 -14.08 -8.05
CA LEU A 29 4.14 -13.23 -7.86
C LEU A 29 3.86 -12.34 -9.06
N ILE A 30 2.62 -11.88 -9.17
CA ILE A 30 2.20 -10.84 -10.12
C ILE A 30 2.29 -9.49 -9.42
N VAL A 31 3.00 -8.53 -10.02
CA VAL A 31 3.08 -7.14 -9.53
C VAL A 31 2.39 -6.21 -10.51
N VAL A 32 1.40 -5.47 -10.02
CA VAL A 32 0.63 -4.49 -10.80
C VAL A 32 0.97 -3.10 -10.32
N THR A 33 1.39 -2.22 -11.24
CA THR A 33 1.73 -0.82 -10.94
C THR A 33 0.78 0.12 -11.69
N PRO A 34 -0.48 0.26 -11.24
CA PRO A 34 -1.42 1.15 -11.91
C PRO A 34 -0.97 2.60 -11.77
N SER A 35 -1.37 3.44 -12.72
CA SER A 35 -1.21 4.89 -12.58
C SER A 35 -2.47 5.43 -11.91
N PHE A 36 -2.33 6.04 -10.74
CA PHE A 36 -3.38 6.92 -10.23
C PHE A 36 -3.14 8.32 -10.82
N TYR A 37 -4.09 8.84 -11.60
CA TYR A 37 -3.91 10.11 -12.29
C TYR A 37 -3.89 11.30 -11.30
N SER A 38 -2.94 12.20 -11.55
CA SER A 38 -2.36 13.21 -10.65
C SER A 38 -3.24 14.44 -10.35
N TYR A 39 -4.55 14.38 -10.57
CA TYR A 39 -5.45 15.49 -10.21
C TYR A 39 -6.05 15.36 -8.81
N GLY A 40 -5.67 14.34 -8.03
CA GLY A 40 -6.16 14.10 -6.68
C GLY A 40 -5.47 14.89 -5.55
N LEU A 41 -5.91 14.68 -4.31
CA LEU A 41 -5.29 15.26 -3.10
C LEU A 41 -3.80 14.92 -2.96
N PHE A 42 -3.41 13.77 -3.51
CA PHE A 42 -2.08 13.19 -3.41
C PHE A 42 -1.42 13.07 -4.79
N GLY A 43 -1.93 13.80 -5.80
CA GLY A 43 -1.51 13.64 -7.19
C GLY A 43 -0.24 14.38 -7.58
N ASP A 44 0.25 15.32 -6.77
CA ASP A 44 1.46 16.08 -7.09
C ASP A 44 2.68 15.42 -6.45
N ASP A 45 3.42 14.63 -7.24
CA ASP A 45 4.62 13.88 -6.81
C ASP A 45 5.72 14.80 -6.25
N ASP A 46 5.75 16.06 -6.67
CA ASP A 46 6.74 17.04 -6.23
C ASP A 46 6.23 17.87 -5.04
N MET A 47 4.94 17.79 -4.70
CA MET A 47 4.21 18.62 -3.71
C MET A 47 4.50 20.14 -3.81
N LYS A 48 5.06 20.63 -4.93
CA LYS A 48 5.44 22.04 -5.09
C LYS A 48 4.23 22.93 -5.36
N GLU A 49 3.11 22.36 -5.80
CA GLU A 49 1.90 23.11 -6.19
C GLU A 49 0.60 22.54 -5.60
N ILE A 50 0.63 21.83 -4.47
CA ILE A 50 -0.61 21.59 -3.70
C ILE A 50 -0.97 22.88 -2.95
N LYS A 51 -1.46 23.89 -3.69
CA LYS A 51 -1.86 25.19 -3.14
C LYS A 51 -3.34 25.23 -2.73
N GLU A 52 -4.19 24.34 -3.26
CA GLU A 52 -5.62 24.30 -2.94
C GLU A 52 -6.19 22.88 -2.84
N PHE A 53 -6.96 22.66 -1.77
CA PHE A 53 -7.77 21.47 -1.52
C PHE A 53 -9.11 21.63 -2.28
N SER A 54 -9.12 21.34 -3.58
CA SER A 54 -10.34 21.46 -4.38
C SER A 54 -11.21 20.20 -4.28
N GLN A 55 -12.53 20.34 -4.39
CA GLN A 55 -13.45 19.20 -4.42
C GLN A 55 -13.08 18.20 -5.53
N VAL A 56 -12.65 18.70 -6.69
CA VAL A 56 -12.17 17.86 -7.82
C VAL A 56 -11.01 16.95 -7.41
N LYS A 57 -10.08 17.45 -6.57
CA LYS A 57 -8.96 16.65 -6.04
C LYS A 57 -9.43 15.58 -5.07
N VAL A 58 -10.40 15.90 -4.22
CA VAL A 58 -11.01 14.92 -3.31
C VAL A 58 -11.72 13.83 -4.11
N ASP A 59 -12.56 14.23 -5.06
CA ASP A 59 -13.34 13.32 -5.90
C ASP A 59 -12.44 12.41 -6.74
N SER A 60 -11.33 12.95 -7.27
CA SER A 60 -10.35 12.15 -8.03
C SER A 60 -9.70 11.06 -7.17
N THR A 61 -9.35 11.35 -5.91
CA THR A 61 -8.84 10.33 -4.98
C THR A 61 -9.91 9.27 -4.70
N ASN A 62 -11.13 9.70 -4.39
CA ASN A 62 -12.25 8.80 -4.10
C ASN A 62 -12.63 7.92 -5.30
N ASN A 63 -12.52 8.46 -6.52
CA ASN A 63 -12.77 7.70 -7.73
C ASN A 63 -11.71 6.61 -7.93
N PHE A 64 -10.43 6.89 -7.69
CA PHE A 64 -9.39 5.85 -7.77
C PHE A 64 -9.61 4.74 -6.74
N ILE A 65 -10.06 5.07 -5.52
CA ILE A 65 -10.38 4.07 -4.50
C ILE A 65 -11.49 3.12 -4.99
N LYS A 66 -12.48 3.64 -5.70
CA LYS A 66 -13.53 2.83 -6.33
C LYS A 66 -13.01 2.06 -7.54
N GLU A 67 -12.19 2.69 -8.38
CA GLU A 67 -11.55 2.07 -9.53
C GLU A 67 -10.69 0.86 -9.10
N LEU A 68 -10.00 0.95 -7.96
CA LEU A 68 -9.26 -0.17 -7.39
C LEU A 68 -10.14 -1.40 -7.20
N ARG A 69 -11.32 -1.22 -6.59
CA ARG A 69 -12.26 -2.31 -6.26
C ARG A 69 -13.01 -2.83 -7.49
N TYR A 70 -13.58 -1.92 -8.28
CA TYR A 70 -14.58 -2.26 -9.29
C TYR A 70 -14.00 -2.43 -10.70
N ASP A 71 -12.81 -1.90 -10.97
CA ASP A 71 -12.20 -1.93 -12.30
C ASP A 71 -10.84 -2.64 -12.31
N LEU A 72 -9.88 -2.20 -11.49
CA LEU A 72 -8.49 -2.69 -11.54
C LEU A 72 -8.36 -4.14 -11.11
N ILE A 73 -8.89 -4.50 -9.93
CA ILE A 73 -8.80 -5.88 -9.42
C ILE A 73 -9.52 -6.86 -10.38
N PRO A 74 -10.77 -6.61 -10.80
CA PRO A 74 -11.43 -7.46 -11.79
C PRO A 74 -10.70 -7.55 -13.13
N ALA A 75 -10.16 -6.44 -13.65
CA ALA A 75 -9.45 -6.44 -14.93
C ALA A 75 -8.13 -7.24 -14.90
N VAL A 76 -7.41 -7.21 -13.76
CA VAL A 76 -6.17 -7.98 -13.60
C VAL A 76 -6.50 -9.45 -13.38
N GLU A 77 -7.34 -9.75 -12.39
CA GLU A 77 -7.56 -11.13 -11.94
C GLU A 77 -8.48 -11.91 -12.89
N GLY A 78 -9.29 -11.22 -13.70
CA GLY A 78 -9.99 -11.84 -14.83
C GLY A 78 -9.10 -12.13 -16.05
N LYS A 79 -7.89 -11.56 -16.11
CA LYS A 79 -6.96 -11.71 -17.25
C LYS A 79 -5.79 -12.62 -16.96
N TYR A 80 -5.26 -12.59 -15.74
CA TYR A 80 -4.09 -13.35 -15.32
C TYR A 80 -4.49 -14.42 -14.32
N SER A 81 -3.77 -15.54 -14.29
CA SER A 81 -4.00 -16.59 -13.29
C SER A 81 -3.59 -16.10 -11.90
N THR A 82 -4.60 -15.83 -11.05
CA THR A 82 -4.43 -15.47 -9.64
C THR A 82 -5.08 -16.53 -8.75
N TYR A 83 -5.18 -16.25 -7.46
CA TYR A 83 -5.86 -17.10 -6.48
C TYR A 83 -7.37 -16.87 -6.40
N ALA A 84 -7.92 -15.87 -7.09
CA ALA A 84 -9.36 -15.69 -7.17
C ALA A 84 -9.98 -16.71 -8.14
N ASP A 85 -11.02 -17.41 -7.70
CA ASP A 85 -11.74 -18.42 -8.50
C ASP A 85 -12.85 -17.79 -9.35
N GLY A 86 -12.53 -16.68 -10.02
CA GLY A 86 -13.44 -15.90 -10.86
C GLY A 86 -13.43 -14.40 -10.52
N THR A 87 -14.31 -13.65 -11.19
CA THR A 87 -14.34 -12.17 -11.12
C THR A 87 -15.52 -11.60 -10.35
N GLU A 88 -16.16 -12.41 -9.53
CA GLU A 88 -17.23 -12.00 -8.62
C GLU A 88 -16.66 -11.53 -7.28
N GLU A 89 -17.39 -10.69 -6.57
CA GLU A 89 -16.96 -10.07 -5.30
C GLU A 89 -16.51 -11.09 -4.25
N GLU A 90 -17.24 -12.19 -4.10
CA GLU A 90 -16.94 -13.25 -3.14
C GLU A 90 -15.60 -13.95 -3.44
N ASN A 91 -15.19 -14.01 -4.71
CA ASN A 91 -13.92 -14.60 -5.12
C ASN A 91 -12.74 -13.69 -4.77
N PHE A 92 -12.92 -12.37 -4.82
CA PHE A 92 -11.90 -11.42 -4.38
C PHE A 92 -11.74 -11.40 -2.85
N ILE A 93 -12.85 -11.49 -2.11
CA ILE A 93 -12.85 -11.55 -0.64
C ILE A 93 -12.21 -12.87 -0.18
N SER A 94 -12.59 -14.01 -0.75
CA SER A 94 -12.05 -15.31 -0.35
C SER A 94 -10.57 -15.49 -0.68
N SER A 95 -10.07 -14.80 -1.71
CA SER A 95 -8.65 -14.80 -2.09
C SER A 95 -7.82 -13.69 -1.46
N ARG A 96 -8.37 -12.89 -0.53
CA ARG A 96 -7.70 -11.71 0.06
C ARG A 96 -6.32 -11.99 0.64
N ASP A 97 -6.10 -13.20 1.15
CA ASP A 97 -4.83 -13.60 1.75
C ASP A 97 -3.71 -13.85 0.73
N HIS A 98 -4.04 -13.76 -0.56
CA HIS A 98 -3.09 -13.76 -1.67
C HIS A 98 -2.93 -12.38 -2.31
N ARG A 99 -3.43 -11.32 -1.67
CA ARG A 99 -3.40 -9.95 -2.21
C ARG A 99 -2.75 -8.96 -1.24
N ALA A 100 -1.71 -8.28 -1.73
CA ALA A 100 -1.04 -7.21 -1.02
C ALA A 100 -1.25 -5.86 -1.72
N LEU A 101 -1.33 -4.78 -0.94
CA LEU A 101 -1.30 -3.41 -1.45
C LEU A 101 -0.14 -2.65 -0.79
N ALA A 102 0.74 -2.08 -1.62
CA ALA A 102 1.86 -1.30 -1.11
C ALA A 102 2.13 -0.05 -1.94
N GLY A 103 2.65 0.99 -1.27
CA GLY A 103 2.86 2.28 -1.90
C GLY A 103 3.93 3.12 -1.22
N LEU A 104 4.53 4.01 -2.00
CA LEU A 104 5.49 5.01 -1.53
C LEU A 104 4.85 6.40 -1.49
N SER A 105 5.18 7.22 -0.49
CA SER A 105 4.72 8.61 -0.33
C SER A 105 3.20 8.72 -0.50
N ASN A 106 2.72 9.47 -1.49
CA ASN A 106 1.30 9.56 -1.85
C ASN A 106 0.65 8.19 -2.14
N GLY A 107 1.38 7.26 -2.76
CA GLY A 107 0.93 5.88 -2.94
C GLY A 107 0.75 5.12 -1.61
N CYS A 108 1.52 5.44 -0.56
CA CYS A 108 1.24 4.88 0.78
C CYS A 108 -0.09 5.44 1.32
N ARG A 109 -0.37 6.74 1.15
CA ARG A 109 -1.66 7.30 1.59
C ARG A 109 -2.83 6.61 0.90
N ILE A 110 -2.68 6.29 -0.38
CA ILE A 110 -3.66 5.47 -1.13
C ILE A 110 -3.70 4.03 -0.62
N THR A 111 -2.58 3.45 -0.21
CA THR A 111 -2.55 2.12 0.41
C THR A 111 -3.42 2.06 1.68
N TYR A 112 -3.31 3.09 2.53
CA TYR A 112 -4.15 3.17 3.73
C TYR A 112 -5.59 3.55 3.43
N LEU A 113 -5.83 4.64 2.69
CA LEU A 113 -7.19 5.11 2.42
C LEU A 113 -7.95 4.17 1.49
N GLY A 114 -7.34 3.80 0.37
CA GLY A 114 -7.98 2.91 -0.60
C GLY A 114 -7.99 1.46 -0.18
N GLY A 115 -6.93 0.99 0.49
CA GLY A 115 -6.84 -0.39 0.94
C GLY A 115 -7.47 -0.60 2.31
N MET A 116 -6.81 -0.13 3.36
CA MET A 116 -7.24 -0.43 4.74
C MET A 116 -8.56 0.23 5.14
N VAL A 117 -8.85 1.45 4.68
CA VAL A 117 -10.05 2.18 5.10
C VAL A 117 -11.27 1.78 4.26
N GLU A 118 -11.10 1.47 2.98
CA GLU A 118 -12.22 1.34 2.04
C GLU A 118 -12.35 -0.07 1.43
N ASN A 119 -11.31 -0.91 1.48
CA ASN A 119 -11.29 -2.22 0.82
C ASN A 119 -10.55 -3.30 1.65
N PHE A 120 -10.64 -3.26 2.98
CA PHE A 120 -9.89 -4.19 3.85
C PHE A 120 -10.33 -5.66 3.72
N ASP A 121 -11.54 -5.87 3.22
CA ASP A 121 -12.07 -7.18 2.86
C ASP A 121 -11.34 -7.82 1.65
N TYR A 122 -10.73 -7.01 0.78
CA TYR A 122 -10.02 -7.50 -0.42
C TYR A 122 -8.51 -7.69 -0.20
N PHE A 123 -7.93 -7.16 0.87
CA PHE A 123 -6.49 -7.20 1.10
C PHE A 123 -6.17 -7.55 2.55
N SER A 124 -5.12 -8.32 2.78
CA SER A 124 -4.66 -8.62 4.15
C SER A 124 -3.19 -8.29 4.42
N TRP A 125 -2.47 -7.86 3.38
CA TRP A 125 -1.07 -7.49 3.45
C TRP A 125 -0.88 -6.04 2.97
N PHE A 126 -0.32 -5.18 3.82
CA PHE A 126 -0.18 -3.75 3.52
C PHE A 126 1.28 -3.29 3.66
N GLY A 127 1.73 -2.45 2.73
CA GLY A 127 3.08 -1.88 2.72
C GLY A 127 3.05 -0.36 2.56
N CYS A 128 3.58 0.37 3.54
CA CYS A 128 3.68 1.83 3.44
C CYS A 128 5.13 2.30 3.56
N TYR A 129 5.58 3.05 2.54
CA TYR A 129 6.92 3.63 2.53
C TYR A 129 6.82 5.16 2.52
N SER A 130 7.30 5.84 3.57
CA SER A 130 7.37 7.31 3.64
C SER A 130 6.04 8.09 3.62
N ALA A 131 4.98 7.64 4.31
CA ALA A 131 3.82 8.50 4.57
C ALA A 131 2.98 8.05 5.76
N SER A 132 2.01 8.87 6.14
CA SER A 132 1.05 8.59 7.20
C SER A 132 -0.31 9.20 6.85
N ILE A 133 -1.35 8.71 7.51
CA ILE A 133 -2.68 9.35 7.59
C ILE A 133 -3.07 9.51 9.06
N ASP A 134 -4.28 10.00 9.33
CA ASP A 134 -4.85 9.94 10.66
C ASP A 134 -5.16 8.48 11.03
N SER A 135 -4.55 7.98 12.10
CA SER A 135 -4.69 6.59 12.58
C SER A 135 -6.15 6.25 12.87
N GLN A 136 -6.96 7.22 13.30
CA GLN A 136 -8.37 7.00 13.62
C GLN A 136 -9.19 6.60 12.39
N MET A 137 -8.76 6.97 11.17
CA MET A 137 -9.44 6.53 9.94
C MET A 137 -9.31 5.01 9.77
N ILE A 138 -8.13 4.45 10.04
CA ILE A 138 -7.88 3.01 9.97
C ILE A 138 -8.62 2.30 11.11
N LEU A 139 -8.48 2.80 12.35
CA LEU A 139 -9.13 2.20 13.52
C LEU A 139 -10.66 2.17 13.39
N ASN A 140 -11.27 3.25 12.92
CA ASN A 140 -12.71 3.31 12.68
C ASN A 140 -13.15 2.31 11.61
N ALA A 141 -12.40 2.22 10.51
CA ALA A 141 -12.72 1.30 9.43
C ALA A 141 -12.64 -0.15 9.90
N LEU A 142 -11.51 -0.57 10.49
CA LEU A 142 -11.28 -1.97 10.88
C LEU A 142 -12.14 -2.43 12.07
N ASN A 143 -12.67 -1.50 12.87
CA ASN A 143 -13.63 -1.80 13.94
C ASN A 143 -15.10 -1.61 13.53
N SER A 144 -15.36 -1.21 12.29
CA SER A 144 -16.73 -1.09 11.78
C SER A 144 -17.43 -2.45 11.65
N GLU A 145 -18.76 -2.45 11.57
CA GLU A 145 -19.54 -3.66 11.28
C GLU A 145 -19.15 -4.31 9.95
N THR A 146 -18.62 -3.54 9.00
CA THR A 146 -18.22 -4.03 7.68
C THR A 146 -16.92 -4.83 7.73
N PHE A 147 -15.96 -4.42 8.56
CA PHE A 147 -14.61 -4.98 8.53
C PHE A 147 -14.16 -5.68 9.80
N ASN A 148 -14.94 -5.63 10.89
CA ASN A 148 -14.52 -6.20 12.16
C ASN A 148 -14.22 -7.71 12.10
N GLN A 149 -14.84 -8.45 11.17
CA GLN A 149 -14.62 -9.88 10.97
C GLN A 149 -13.33 -10.22 10.23
N TYR A 150 -12.70 -9.27 9.53
CA TYR A 150 -11.47 -9.51 8.79
C TYR A 150 -10.24 -9.28 9.68
N SER A 151 -9.19 -10.06 9.41
CA SER A 151 -7.90 -9.97 10.11
C SER A 151 -6.82 -9.40 9.20
N LEU A 152 -5.88 -8.66 9.81
CA LEU A 152 -4.67 -8.17 9.18
C LEU A 152 -3.60 -9.27 9.27
N ASN A 153 -3.09 -9.74 8.14
CA ASN A 153 -1.97 -10.68 8.13
C ASN A 153 -0.66 -9.96 8.40
N TYR A 154 -0.40 -8.86 7.69
CA TYR A 154 0.81 -8.07 7.94
C TYR A 154 0.72 -6.63 7.45
N MET A 155 1.31 -5.71 8.20
CA MET A 155 1.48 -4.30 7.86
C MET A 155 2.95 -3.90 8.02
N PHE A 156 3.62 -3.71 6.89
CA PHE A 156 5.02 -3.28 6.84
C PHE A 156 5.11 -1.77 6.62
N ASN A 157 5.79 -1.08 7.53
CA ASN A 157 5.96 0.36 7.48
C ASN A 157 7.45 0.69 7.44
N ALA A 158 7.89 1.60 6.58
CA ALA A 158 9.30 1.95 6.54
C ALA A 158 9.57 3.37 6.07
N ASP A 159 10.45 4.06 6.80
CA ASP A 159 10.89 5.41 6.47
C ASP A 159 12.40 5.57 6.60
N GLY A 160 12.96 6.49 5.82
CA GLY A 160 14.28 7.02 6.10
C GLY A 160 14.30 7.82 7.40
N ILE A 161 15.34 7.68 8.21
CA ILE A 161 15.44 8.43 9.48
C ILE A 161 15.54 9.96 9.30
N TYR A 162 15.86 10.44 8.09
CA TYR A 162 15.86 11.86 7.72
C TYR A 162 14.69 12.22 6.79
N ASP A 163 13.71 11.33 6.63
CA ASP A 163 12.48 11.60 5.89
C ASP A 163 11.59 12.58 6.66
N PHE A 164 10.95 13.51 5.96
CA PHE A 164 10.01 14.43 6.59
C PHE A 164 8.77 13.71 7.15
N ALA A 165 8.41 12.54 6.60
CA ALA A 165 7.28 11.73 7.05
C ALA A 165 7.60 10.88 8.29
N TYR A 166 8.88 10.70 8.63
CA TYR A 166 9.34 9.75 9.66
C TYR A 166 8.60 9.91 11.00
N ASN A 167 8.52 11.14 11.52
CA ASN A 167 7.92 11.36 12.84
C ASN A 167 6.40 11.13 12.84
N SER A 168 5.69 11.54 11.78
CA SER A 168 4.23 11.39 11.71
C SER A 168 3.83 9.94 11.47
N HIS A 169 4.58 9.21 10.64
CA HIS A 169 4.33 7.80 10.38
C HIS A 169 4.65 6.92 11.59
N LYS A 170 5.78 7.16 12.25
CA LYS A 170 6.10 6.48 13.52
C LYS A 170 5.04 6.73 14.59
N LYS A 171 4.53 7.96 14.69
CA LYS A 171 3.44 8.30 15.61
C LYS A 171 2.17 7.52 15.26
N MET A 172 1.75 7.52 14.00
CA MET A 172 0.56 6.81 13.54
C MET A 172 0.65 5.31 13.85
N VAL A 173 1.78 4.66 13.56
CA VAL A 173 1.96 3.23 13.86
C VAL A 173 1.90 2.96 15.37
N LYS A 174 2.45 3.86 16.20
CA LYS A 174 2.32 3.74 17.65
C LYS A 174 0.86 3.82 18.12
N GLU A 175 0.07 4.71 17.54
CA GLU A 175 -1.36 4.84 17.85
C GLU A 175 -2.15 3.59 17.40
N LEU A 176 -1.82 3.02 16.25
CA LEU A 176 -2.45 1.77 15.79
C LEU A 176 -2.19 0.61 16.77
N LEU A 177 -0.99 0.51 17.33
CA LEU A 177 -0.61 -0.52 18.30
C LEU A 177 -1.33 -0.40 19.66
N GLU A 178 -2.17 0.61 19.86
CA GLU A 178 -3.06 0.69 21.04
C GLU A 178 -4.35 -0.14 20.87
N ASP A 179 -4.66 -0.58 19.64
CA ASP A 179 -5.80 -1.44 19.31
C ASP A 179 -5.36 -2.90 19.15
N GLU A 180 -6.16 -3.85 19.64
CA GLU A 180 -5.83 -5.27 19.68
C GLU A 180 -5.64 -5.93 18.30
N LYS A 181 -6.19 -5.32 17.24
CA LYS A 181 -6.01 -5.79 15.85
C LYS A 181 -4.57 -5.58 15.35
N PHE A 182 -3.77 -4.78 16.04
CA PHE A 182 -2.39 -4.46 15.70
C PHE A 182 -1.45 -4.83 16.83
N ASN A 183 -0.43 -5.62 16.52
CA ASN A 183 0.55 -6.06 17.50
C ASN A 183 1.92 -6.29 16.84
N GLN A 184 2.89 -6.73 17.63
CA GLN A 184 4.26 -6.93 17.17
C GLN A 184 4.43 -8.08 16.16
N ASP A 185 3.44 -8.96 16.05
CA ASP A 185 3.48 -10.10 15.13
C ASP A 185 2.94 -9.72 13.74
N ASN A 186 2.03 -8.75 13.64
CA ASN A 186 1.43 -8.33 12.37
C ASN A 186 1.74 -6.88 11.95
N VAL A 187 2.46 -6.09 12.76
CA VAL A 187 2.91 -4.73 12.39
C VAL A 187 4.40 -4.56 12.63
N GLU A 188 5.10 -4.09 11.60
CA GLU A 188 6.52 -3.72 11.69
C GLU A 188 6.72 -2.26 11.27
N TYR A 189 7.64 -1.56 11.94
CA TYR A 189 8.13 -0.23 11.53
C TYR A 189 9.64 -0.25 11.40
N VAL A 190 10.13 -0.22 10.16
CA VAL A 190 11.55 -0.30 9.81
C VAL A 190 12.13 1.10 9.61
N GLN A 191 13.25 1.35 10.30
CA GLN A 191 14.01 2.59 10.17
C GLN A 191 15.17 2.40 9.19
N ILE A 192 15.09 3.07 8.05
CA ILE A 192 16.14 2.99 7.01
C ILE A 192 17.27 3.95 7.39
N ALA A 193 18.40 3.37 7.79
CA ALA A 193 19.59 4.11 8.20
C ALA A 193 20.08 5.04 7.09
N PHE A 194 20.31 6.31 7.44
CA PHE A 194 20.69 7.38 6.52
C PHE A 194 19.72 7.55 5.32
N GLY A 195 18.47 7.10 5.48
CA GLY A 195 17.43 7.23 4.47
C GLY A 195 16.77 8.61 4.50
N TYR A 196 16.34 9.07 3.33
CA TYR A 196 15.54 10.27 3.10
C TYR A 196 14.25 9.91 2.35
N HIS A 197 13.39 10.89 2.09
CA HIS A 197 12.24 10.77 1.19
C HIS A 197 12.70 10.55 -0.26
N SER A 198 13.03 9.30 -0.61
CA SER A 198 13.81 9.01 -1.81
C SER A 198 13.65 7.59 -2.32
N ALA A 199 13.92 7.41 -3.62
CA ALA A 199 13.94 6.12 -4.29
C ALA A 199 14.92 5.11 -3.69
N ARG A 200 15.96 5.55 -2.95
CA ARG A 200 16.84 4.62 -2.23
C ARG A 200 16.10 3.97 -1.07
N SER A 201 15.42 4.76 -0.25
CA SER A 201 14.65 4.26 0.89
C SER A 201 13.53 3.35 0.42
N TRP A 202 12.78 3.76 -0.61
CA TRP A 202 11.67 2.96 -1.13
C TRP A 202 12.10 1.62 -1.75
N ARG A 203 13.31 1.56 -2.34
CA ARG A 203 13.89 0.28 -2.80
C ARG A 203 14.15 -0.69 -1.66
N VAL A 204 14.74 -0.20 -0.57
CA VAL A 204 15.00 -1.01 0.63
C VAL A 204 13.68 -1.47 1.23
N ALA A 205 12.73 -0.55 1.41
CA ALA A 205 11.42 -0.86 1.95
C ALA A 205 10.65 -1.91 1.13
N PHE A 206 10.67 -1.78 -0.21
CA PHE A 206 10.04 -2.74 -1.12
C PHE A 206 10.68 -4.13 -1.03
N TYR A 207 12.01 -4.20 -1.03
CA TYR A 207 12.74 -5.45 -0.88
C TYR A 207 12.43 -6.13 0.47
N ASP A 208 12.42 -5.37 1.57
CA ASP A 208 12.16 -5.91 2.90
C ASP A 208 10.70 -6.34 3.06
N SER A 209 9.72 -5.57 2.58
CA SER A 209 8.31 -5.92 2.69
C SER A 209 7.98 -7.23 1.96
N LEU A 210 8.59 -7.46 0.79
CA LEU A 210 8.40 -8.69 0.02
C LEU A 210 8.89 -9.94 0.77
N GLN A 211 9.88 -9.79 1.66
CA GLN A 211 10.33 -10.89 2.51
C GLN A 211 9.38 -11.20 3.67
N ARG A 212 8.34 -10.38 3.91
CA ARG A 212 7.32 -10.63 4.94
C ARG A 212 5.99 -11.06 4.35
N PHE A 213 5.64 -10.56 3.17
CA PHE A 213 4.35 -10.86 2.56
C PHE A 213 4.20 -12.33 2.15
N PHE A 214 2.98 -12.84 2.30
CA PHE A 214 2.57 -14.19 1.89
C PHE A 214 3.32 -15.33 2.58
N LYS A 215 3.70 -15.13 3.85
CA LYS A 215 4.37 -16.12 4.70
C LYS A 215 3.50 -16.67 5.80
#